data_AF-A0A2H9MH89-F1
#
_entry.id   AF-A0A2H9MH89-F1
#
_cell.length_a   1.000
_cell.length_b   1.000
_cell.length_c   1.000
_cell.angle_alpha   90.00
_cell.angle_beta   90.00
_cell.angle_gamma   90.00
#
_symmetry.space_group_name_H-M   'P 1'
#
loop_
_entity.id
_entity.type
_entity.pdbx_description
1 polymer ?
#
loop_
_entity_poly.entity_id
_entity_poly.type
_entity_poly.pdbx_seq_one_letter_code
_entity_poly.pdbx_strand_id
1 'polypeptide(L)'
;MIKDVDSSKFIELAKEELKKMKELTPPEWSEFAKTGQHNKFPPQQSDWWHARAASIIRKIYSNQPLGVSRLKTYYGGKKERGHKPERFRKAGGSHIRKILQQLEAANLVKTKKEGLKRGRSLTEEGVKFVGKIVSEAKK
;
A
#
# COMPACT_ATOMS: atom_id res chain seq x y z
N MET A 1 1.02 15.33 13.40
CA MET A 1 0.08 14.61 12.51
C MET A 1 0.83 14.00 11.33
N ILE A 2 0.30 12.95 10.71
CA ILE A 2 0.93 12.28 9.54
C ILE A 2 1.11 13.22 8.33
N LYS A 3 0.37 14.34 8.32
CA LYS A 3 0.43 15.38 7.30
C LYS A 3 1.67 16.28 7.44
N ASP A 4 2.28 16.32 8.63
CA ASP A 4 3.44 17.18 8.90
C ASP A 4 4.77 16.50 8.53
N VAL A 5 4.72 15.22 8.12
CA VAL A 5 5.89 14.40 7.82
C VAL A 5 5.99 14.21 6.32
N ASP A 6 7.21 14.31 5.80
CA ASP A 6 7.46 14.01 4.40
C ASP A 6 7.01 12.58 4.06
N SER A 7 6.33 12.47 2.92
CA SER A 7 5.74 11.20 2.48
C SER A 7 6.80 10.14 2.21
N SER A 8 7.94 10.55 1.67
CA SER A 8 9.02 9.65 1.26
C SER A 8 9.74 9.11 2.49
N LYS A 9 10.11 9.98 3.44
CA LYS A 9 10.71 9.58 4.72
C LYS A 9 9.85 8.59 5.49
N PHE A 10 8.55 8.84 5.59
CA PHE A 10 7.63 7.90 6.25
C PHE A 10 7.65 6.53 5.58
N ILE A 11 7.64 6.48 4.24
CA ILE A 11 7.62 5.22 3.49
C ILE A 11 8.91 4.44 3.68
N GLU A 12 10.06 5.11 3.75
CA GLU A 12 11.36 4.47 3.95
C GLU A 12 11.48 3.84 5.34
N LEU A 13 11.16 4.58 6.39
CA LEU A 13 11.19 4.07 7.78
C LEU A 13 10.17 2.95 7.97
N ALA A 14 8.94 3.14 7.48
CA ALA A 14 7.93 2.11 7.53
C ALA A 14 8.37 0.86 6.77
N LYS A 15 8.99 0.99 5.59
CA LYS A 15 9.52 -0.14 4.82
C LYS A 15 10.53 -0.95 5.65
N GLU A 16 11.42 -0.30 6.37
CA GLU A 16 12.42 -0.98 7.22
C GLU A 16 11.80 -1.72 8.40
N GLU A 17 10.81 -1.15 9.06
CA GLU A 17 10.08 -1.87 10.11
C GLU A 17 9.24 -3.03 9.55
N LEU A 18 8.59 -2.83 8.41
CA LEU A 18 7.78 -3.86 7.74
C LEU A 18 8.63 -5.04 7.25
N LYS A 19 9.89 -4.81 6.85
CA LYS A 19 10.83 -5.89 6.48
C LYS A 19 11.17 -6.83 7.62
N LYS A 20 11.14 -6.34 8.87
CA LYS A 20 11.43 -7.16 10.05
C LYS A 20 10.30 -8.14 10.36
N MET A 21 9.09 -7.88 9.84
CA MET A 21 7.94 -8.76 10.03
C MET A 21 7.94 -9.91 9.03
N LYS A 22 8.00 -11.15 9.55
CA LYS A 22 7.98 -12.38 8.74
C LYS A 22 6.69 -12.58 7.96
N GLU A 23 5.62 -11.88 8.30
CA GLU A 23 4.30 -12.07 7.67
C GLU A 23 4.15 -11.36 6.32
N LEU A 24 5.03 -10.39 6.05
CA LEU A 24 5.09 -9.65 4.79
C LEU A 24 6.01 -10.29 3.76
N THR A 25 6.11 -11.62 3.75
CA THR A 25 6.88 -12.32 2.72
C THR A 25 6.32 -12.04 1.32
N PRO A 26 7.11 -11.48 0.40
CA PRO A 26 6.66 -11.32 -0.98
C PRO A 26 6.37 -12.71 -1.59
N PRO A 27 5.25 -12.88 -2.30
CA PRO A 27 4.98 -14.14 -3.01
C PRO A 27 5.92 -14.28 -4.22
N GLU A 28 6.21 -15.50 -4.63
CA GLU A 28 7.16 -15.81 -5.72
C GLU A 28 6.87 -15.05 -7.03
N TRP A 29 5.60 -14.95 -7.41
CA TRP A 29 5.21 -14.21 -8.63
C TRP A 29 5.49 -12.70 -8.56
N SER A 30 5.76 -12.14 -7.38
CA SER A 30 5.95 -10.69 -7.20
C SER A 30 7.22 -10.16 -7.87
N GLU A 31 8.23 -11.00 -8.08
CA GLU A 31 9.46 -10.62 -8.76
C GLU A 31 9.23 -10.42 -10.27
N PHE A 32 8.32 -11.19 -10.85
CA PHE A 32 8.04 -11.18 -12.29
C PHE A 32 6.87 -10.26 -12.66
N ALA A 33 5.96 -9.99 -11.72
CA ALA A 33 4.71 -9.30 -12.02
C ALA A 33 4.86 -7.78 -12.10
N LYS A 34 4.22 -7.18 -13.11
CA LYS A 34 4.01 -5.73 -13.18
C LYS A 34 2.96 -5.30 -12.16
N THR A 35 3.16 -4.16 -11.53
CA THR A 35 2.22 -3.59 -10.54
C THR A 35 0.89 -3.17 -11.15
N GLY A 36 0.83 -2.89 -12.45
CA GLY A 36 -0.42 -2.57 -13.13
C GLY A 36 -0.30 -2.54 -14.64
N GLN A 37 -1.45 -2.51 -15.30
CA GLN A 37 -1.54 -2.51 -16.76
C GLN A 37 -0.94 -1.24 -17.41
N HIS A 38 -0.79 -0.18 -16.64
CA HIS A 38 -0.20 1.08 -17.10
C HIS A 38 1.34 1.03 -17.17
N ASN A 39 1.98 0.09 -16.46
CA ASN A 39 3.44 -0.02 -16.44
C ASN A 39 3.95 -0.89 -17.58
N LYS A 40 5.04 -0.45 -18.22
CA LYS A 40 5.74 -1.22 -19.26
C LYS A 40 6.64 -2.30 -18.66
N PHE A 41 7.27 -2.02 -17.53
CA PHE A 41 8.26 -2.88 -16.87
C PHE A 41 7.83 -3.21 -15.42
N PRO A 42 8.31 -4.33 -14.84
CA PRO A 42 8.15 -4.60 -13.42
C PRO A 42 8.96 -3.59 -12.57
N PRO A 43 8.66 -3.45 -11.27
CA PRO A 43 9.44 -2.61 -10.37
C PRO A 43 10.89 -3.09 -10.28
N GLN A 44 11.85 -2.17 -10.40
CA GLN A 44 13.28 -2.50 -10.30
C GLN A 44 13.77 -2.69 -8.86
N GLN A 45 13.08 -2.10 -7.89
CA GLN A 45 13.43 -2.21 -6.47
C GLN A 45 12.99 -3.58 -5.95
N SER A 46 13.90 -4.39 -5.42
CA SER A 46 13.57 -5.68 -4.77
C SER A 46 12.59 -5.52 -3.60
N ASP A 47 12.67 -4.40 -2.88
CA ASP A 47 11.83 -4.10 -1.72
C ASP A 47 10.48 -3.47 -2.05
N TRP A 48 10.07 -3.48 -3.32
CA TRP A 48 8.88 -2.75 -3.75
C TRP A 48 7.59 -3.22 -3.04
N TRP A 49 7.54 -4.48 -2.61
CA TRP A 49 6.41 -5.05 -1.87
C TRP A 49 6.21 -4.35 -0.52
N HIS A 50 7.29 -4.20 0.24
CA HIS A 50 7.31 -3.53 1.54
C HIS A 50 7.03 -2.03 1.39
N ALA A 51 7.62 -1.38 0.38
CA ALA A 51 7.33 0.02 0.09
C ALA A 51 5.85 0.24 -0.28
N ARG A 52 5.24 -0.71 -1.02
CA ARG A 52 3.82 -0.67 -1.35
C ARG A 52 2.95 -0.86 -0.10
N ALA A 53 3.32 -1.77 0.79
CA ALA A 53 2.64 -1.98 2.06
C ALA A 53 2.66 -0.72 2.94
N ALA A 54 3.83 -0.07 3.09
CA ALA A 54 3.97 1.21 3.80
C ALA A 54 3.06 2.31 3.21
N SER A 55 3.05 2.43 1.88
CA SER A 55 2.18 3.39 1.18
C SER A 55 0.69 3.12 1.44
N ILE A 56 0.28 1.85 1.44
CA ILE A 56 -1.11 1.44 1.69
C ILE A 56 -1.52 1.80 3.11
N ILE A 57 -0.69 1.49 4.12
CA ILE A 57 -0.93 1.84 5.53
C ILE A 57 -1.18 3.35 5.67
N ARG A 58 -0.31 4.17 5.07
CA ARG A 58 -0.45 5.64 5.10
C ARG A 58 -1.78 6.11 4.49
N LYS A 59 -2.17 5.52 3.35
CA LYS A 59 -3.44 5.87 2.67
C LYS A 59 -4.66 5.44 3.49
N ILE A 60 -4.62 4.26 4.11
CA ILE A 60 -5.70 3.79 4.99
C ILE A 60 -5.82 4.75 6.17
N TYR A 61 -4.70 5.19 6.78
CA TYR A 61 -4.74 6.13 7.90
C TYR A 61 -5.43 7.45 7.53
N SER A 62 -5.16 7.98 6.33
CA SER A 62 -5.70 9.28 5.90
C SER A 62 -7.17 9.24 5.46
N ASN A 63 -7.63 8.15 4.85
CA ASN A 63 -8.90 8.11 4.11
C ASN A 63 -9.84 6.97 4.59
N GLN A 64 -9.83 6.61 5.87
CA GLN A 64 -10.66 5.51 6.40
C GLN A 64 -12.15 5.72 6.07
N PRO A 65 -12.87 4.72 5.51
CA PRO A 65 -12.49 3.36 5.11
C PRO A 65 -12.14 3.21 3.62
N LEU A 66 -11.16 2.34 3.30
CA LEU A 66 -10.72 2.08 1.93
C LEU A 66 -10.98 0.64 1.47
N GLY A 67 -11.48 0.51 0.24
CA GLY A 67 -11.60 -0.76 -0.47
C GLY A 67 -10.54 -0.94 -1.56
N VAL A 68 -10.36 -2.17 -2.03
CA VAL A 68 -9.38 -2.51 -3.08
C VAL A 68 -9.60 -1.70 -4.36
N SER A 69 -10.86 -1.46 -4.75
CA SER A 69 -11.17 -0.68 -5.97
C SER A 69 -10.66 0.76 -5.90
N ARG A 70 -10.80 1.43 -4.74
CA ARG A 70 -10.25 2.78 -4.53
C ARG A 70 -8.74 2.78 -4.54
N LEU A 71 -8.10 1.80 -3.88
CA LEU A 71 -6.63 1.65 -3.92
C LEU A 71 -6.11 1.42 -5.35
N LYS A 72 -6.82 0.64 -6.17
CA LYS A 72 -6.49 0.45 -7.59
C LYS A 72 -6.58 1.76 -8.39
N THR A 73 -7.45 2.68 -8.01
CA THR A 73 -7.51 4.02 -8.63
C THR A 73 -6.35 4.89 -8.13
N TYR A 74 -6.04 4.88 -6.83
CA TYR A 74 -4.92 5.67 -6.28
C TYR A 74 -3.56 5.27 -6.86
N TYR A 75 -3.32 3.97 -7.05
CA TYR A 75 -2.10 3.46 -7.68
C TYR A 75 -2.25 3.26 -9.19
N GLY A 76 -3.35 3.74 -9.77
CA GLY A 76 -3.53 3.75 -11.22
C GLY A 76 -2.66 4.82 -11.86
N GLY A 77 -2.48 4.70 -13.17
CA GLY A 77 -1.61 5.60 -13.92
C GLY A 77 -2.07 5.78 -15.35
N LYS A 78 -1.41 6.72 -16.03
CA LYS A 78 -1.59 6.97 -17.46
C LYS A 78 -0.94 5.82 -18.23
N LYS A 79 -1.70 5.20 -19.15
CA LYS A 79 -1.19 4.12 -20.00
C LYS A 79 -0.96 4.64 -21.41
N GLU A 80 0.26 4.49 -21.90
CA GLU A 80 0.60 4.65 -23.30
C GLU A 80 0.00 3.52 -24.15
N ARG A 81 -0.63 3.89 -25.28
CA ARG A 81 -1.35 2.97 -26.16
C ARG A 81 -0.81 3.00 -27.60
N GLY A 82 0.48 3.29 -27.75
CA GLY A 82 1.12 3.52 -29.04
C GLY A 82 0.53 4.76 -29.70
N HIS A 83 -0.02 4.60 -30.90
CA HIS A 83 -0.62 5.69 -31.67
C HIS A 83 -1.90 6.29 -31.05
N LYS A 84 -2.62 5.53 -30.23
CA LYS A 84 -3.88 6.02 -29.64
C LYS A 84 -3.60 6.93 -28.43
N PRO A 85 -4.40 7.99 -28.20
CA PRO A 85 -4.25 8.85 -27.04
C PRO A 85 -4.25 8.07 -25.73
N GLU A 86 -3.41 8.57 -24.83
CA GLU A 86 -3.20 8.01 -23.51
C GLU A 86 -4.48 8.07 -22.67
N ARG A 87 -4.70 7.03 -21.86
CA ARG A 87 -5.86 6.94 -20.96
C ARG A 87 -5.46 6.42 -19.59
N PHE A 88 -6.18 6.86 -18.57
CA PHE A 88 -6.03 6.34 -17.22
C PHE A 88 -6.40 4.86 -17.14
N ARG A 89 -5.55 4.05 -16.51
CA ARG A 89 -5.79 2.64 -16.21
C ARG A 89 -5.49 2.34 -14.75
N LYS A 90 -6.40 1.58 -14.14
CA LYS A 90 -6.29 1.13 -12.74
C LYS A 90 -5.07 0.22 -12.54
N ALA A 91 -4.56 0.18 -11.32
CA ALA A 91 -3.50 -0.75 -10.90
C ALA A 91 -3.96 -2.22 -10.93
N GLY A 92 -3.01 -3.14 -10.83
CA GLY A 92 -3.30 -4.56 -10.58
C GLY A 92 -4.02 -4.75 -9.24
N GLY A 93 -4.94 -5.72 -9.18
CA GLY A 93 -5.68 -6.00 -7.94
C GLY A 93 -4.99 -7.03 -7.03
N SER A 94 -4.17 -7.91 -7.61
CA SER A 94 -3.60 -9.06 -6.91
C SER A 94 -2.66 -8.64 -5.77
N HIS A 95 -1.63 -7.85 -6.08
CA HIS A 95 -0.67 -7.36 -5.09
C HIS A 95 -1.33 -6.56 -3.96
N ILE A 96 -2.22 -5.61 -4.27
CA ILE A 96 -2.95 -4.84 -3.25
C ILE A 96 -3.76 -5.77 -2.32
N ARG A 97 -4.45 -6.76 -2.89
CA ARG A 97 -5.28 -7.68 -2.10
C ARG A 97 -4.40 -8.54 -1.18
N LYS A 98 -3.31 -9.09 -1.69
CA LYS A 98 -2.41 -9.97 -0.94
C LYS A 98 -1.66 -9.24 0.16
N ILE A 99 -1.13 -8.04 -0.13
CA ILE A 99 -0.52 -7.16 0.88
C ILE A 99 -1.49 -6.90 2.03
N LEU A 100 -2.74 -6.56 1.71
CA LEU A 100 -3.73 -6.29 2.74
C LEU A 100 -4.14 -7.54 3.53
N GLN A 101 -4.11 -8.73 2.93
CA GLN A 101 -4.32 -9.99 3.66
C GLN A 101 -3.15 -10.26 4.62
N GLN A 102 -1.91 -9.95 4.22
CA GLN A 102 -0.73 -10.07 5.08
C GLN A 102 -0.78 -9.05 6.23
N LEU A 103 -1.21 -7.81 5.96
CA LEU A 103 -1.41 -6.81 7.00
C LEU A 103 -2.56 -7.13 7.95
N GLU A 104 -3.53 -7.94 7.51
CA GLU A 104 -4.59 -8.48 8.36
C GLU A 104 -4.07 -9.61 9.24
N ALA A 105 -3.19 -10.48 8.72
CA ALA A 105 -2.49 -11.46 9.54
C ALA A 105 -1.65 -10.79 10.64
N ALA A 106 -1.02 -9.66 10.30
CA ALA A 106 -0.16 -8.90 11.22
C ALA A 106 -0.95 -8.04 12.22
N ASN A 107 -2.27 -8.18 12.26
CA ASN A 107 -3.19 -7.39 13.09
C ASN A 107 -3.08 -5.87 12.93
N LEU A 108 -2.44 -5.35 11.87
CA LEU A 108 -2.31 -3.91 11.61
C LEU A 108 -3.55 -3.34 10.91
N VAL A 109 -4.26 -4.17 10.16
CA VAL A 109 -5.45 -3.80 9.39
C VAL A 109 -6.62 -4.70 9.79
N LYS A 110 -7.79 -4.11 10.01
CA LYS A 110 -9.04 -4.83 10.26
C LYS A 110 -10.02 -4.59 9.12
N THR A 111 -10.64 -5.67 8.65
CA THR A 111 -11.82 -5.55 7.79
C THR A 111 -13.02 -5.14 8.65
N LYS A 112 -13.60 -3.97 8.37
CA LYS A 112 -14.92 -3.60 8.89
C LYS A 112 -15.97 -4.31 8.04
N LYS A 113 -16.57 -5.37 8.60
CA LYS A 113 -17.60 -6.19 7.95
C LYS A 113 -19.01 -5.58 8.04
N GLU A 114 -19.25 -4.67 8.99
CA GLU A 114 -20.59 -4.13 9.28
C GLU A 114 -20.76 -2.64 8.89
N GLY A 115 -21.94 -2.31 8.37
CA GLY A 115 -22.37 -0.95 7.98
C GLY A 115 -22.23 -0.58 6.49
N LEU A 116 -22.79 0.58 6.09
CA LEU A 116 -22.69 1.15 4.72
C LEU A 116 -21.24 1.43 4.27
N LYS A 117 -20.29 1.43 5.22
CA LYS A 117 -18.87 1.75 5.01
C LYS A 117 -17.99 0.49 5.04
N ARG A 118 -18.34 -0.51 4.23
CA ARG A 118 -17.53 -1.73 4.03
C ARG A 118 -16.13 -1.36 3.52
N GLY A 119 -15.09 -1.84 4.20
CA GLY A 119 -13.72 -1.55 3.82
C GLY A 119 -12.71 -1.97 4.88
N ARG A 120 -11.45 -1.62 4.64
CA ARG A 120 -10.35 -1.86 5.56
C ARG A 120 -10.02 -0.59 6.32
N SER A 121 -9.86 -0.73 7.63
CA SER A 121 -9.42 0.33 8.55
C SER A 121 -8.22 -0.14 9.35
N LEU A 122 -7.44 0.79 9.89
CA LEU A 122 -6.38 0.41 10.83
C LEU A 122 -6.98 -0.08 12.15
N THR A 123 -6.28 -1.01 12.78
CA THR A 123 -6.47 -1.37 14.19
C THR A 123 -5.81 -0.35 15.10
N GLU A 124 -6.05 -0.46 16.41
CA GLU A 124 -5.36 0.36 17.41
C GLU A 124 -3.84 0.13 17.36
N GLU A 125 -3.41 -1.12 17.16
CA GLU A 125 -2.01 -1.48 16.95
C GLU A 125 -1.44 -0.83 15.68
N GLY A 126 -2.18 -0.86 14.58
CA GLY A 126 -1.82 -0.18 13.34
C GLY A 126 -1.69 1.34 13.50
N VAL A 127 -2.56 1.97 14.32
CA VAL A 127 -2.46 3.40 14.62
C VAL A 127 -1.23 3.71 15.49
N LYS A 128 -0.94 2.87 16.49
CA LYS A 128 0.27 3.01 17.32
C LYS A 128 1.54 2.86 16.49
N PHE A 129 1.57 1.87 15.59
CA PHE A 129 2.67 1.65 14.64
C PHE A 129 2.94 2.91 13.78
N VAL A 130 1.90 3.45 13.16
CA VAL A 130 2.00 4.70 12.39
C VAL A 130 2.47 5.87 13.25
N GLY A 131 1.97 5.97 14.49
CA GLY A 131 2.38 7.01 15.44
C GLY A 131 3.88 6.94 15.78
N LYS A 132 4.40 5.73 16.02
CA LYS A 132 5.83 5.50 16.27
C LYS A 132 6.68 5.97 15.08
N ILE A 133 6.35 5.54 13.87
CA ILE A 133 7.10 5.95 12.66
C ILE A 133 7.01 7.47 12.44
N VAL A 134 5.86 8.09 12.69
CA VAL A 134 5.70 9.54 12.58
C VAL A 134 6.59 10.28 13.59
N SER A 135 6.75 9.75 14.81
CA SER A 135 7.65 10.34 15.80
C SER A 135 9.12 10.23 15.42
N GLU A 136 9.51 9.11 14.80
CA GLU A 136 10.87 8.87 14.32
C GLU A 136 11.20 9.70 13.09
N ALA A 137 10.25 9.87 12.17
CA ALA A 137 10.41 10.69 10.97
C ALA A 137 10.42 12.21 11.24
N LYS A 138 10.00 12.63 12.43
CA LYS A 138 10.05 14.04 12.89
C LYS A 138 11.35 14.40 13.59
N LYS A 139 12.12 13.40 14.05
CA LYS A 139 13.50 13.61 14.48
C LYS A 139 14.38 13.93 13.28
#